data_AF-A0A8S3WB22-F1
#
_entry.id   AF-A0A8S3WB22-F1
#
_cell.length_a   1.000
_cell.length_b   1.000
_cell.length_c   1.000
_cell.angle_alpha   90.00
_cell.angle_beta   90.00
_cell.angle_gamma   90.00
#
_symmetry.space_group_name_H-M   'P 1'
#
loop_
_entity.id
_entity.type
_entity.pdbx_description
1 polymer ?
#
loop_
_entity_poly.entity_id
_entity_poly.type
_entity_poly.pdbx_seq_one_letter_code
_entity_poly.pdbx_strand_id
1 'polypeptide(L)'
;MDDLFEEGIYAVGTVRSYRKDLPSILKKVQPKSLRLEKQQFAAITAGPITAIKWHNTRDVSVLTTAQQERAVVFVKRTQKDGSRQNILCPEAIADYTLTMGGVNHFDHFRSSYPIDRKSQKYWMRLFIFMCDSAIINAYIAFNTAHVVNTHSHRNFRLKLARSMIDNFTKKKNKQIVFKNKKGGNFRVPDEIGLLNVGVHMPEEIETYKRCRFCSTKKEQKRSKIRCSMCGVALCAKSCFKMFHTAQSQN
;
A
#
# COMPACT_ATOMS: atom_id res chain seq x y z
N MET A 1 -16.77 -28.50 -7.21
CA MET A 1 -15.36 -28.97 -7.27
C MET A 1 -15.25 -29.98 -8.38
N ASP A 2 -16.19 -30.93 -8.47
CA ASP A 2 -16.35 -31.80 -9.63
C ASP A 2 -16.45 -31.01 -10.93
N ASP A 3 -17.38 -30.04 -11.03
CA ASP A 3 -17.51 -29.18 -12.22
C ASP A 3 -16.19 -28.46 -12.61
N LEU A 4 -15.39 -28.03 -11.62
CA LEU A 4 -14.10 -27.39 -11.90
C LEU A 4 -13.06 -28.40 -12.39
N PHE A 5 -13.08 -29.62 -11.86
CA PHE A 5 -12.18 -30.68 -12.26
C PHE A 5 -12.46 -31.14 -13.70
N GLU A 6 -13.72 -31.21 -14.11
CA GLU A 6 -14.12 -31.52 -15.49
C GLU A 6 -13.57 -30.49 -16.49
N GLU A 7 -13.49 -29.22 -16.08
CA GLU A 7 -12.88 -28.13 -16.84
C GLU A 7 -11.34 -28.06 -16.73
N GLY A 8 -10.71 -29.03 -16.05
CA GLY A 8 -9.25 -29.06 -15.83
C GLY A 8 -8.75 -28.03 -14.81
N ILE A 9 -9.64 -27.45 -14.00
CA ILE A 9 -9.33 -26.48 -12.94
C ILE A 9 -9.24 -27.21 -11.59
N TYR A 10 -8.02 -27.39 -11.12
CA TYR A 10 -7.76 -27.97 -9.81
C TYR A 10 -8.05 -26.98 -8.67
N ALA A 11 -8.63 -27.47 -7.59
CA ALA A 11 -9.02 -26.64 -6.45
C ALA A 11 -8.62 -27.28 -5.12
N VAL A 12 -8.25 -26.44 -4.17
CA VAL A 12 -8.05 -26.81 -2.76
C VAL A 12 -8.68 -25.74 -1.88
N GLY A 13 -9.41 -26.15 -0.85
CA GLY A 13 -10.09 -25.20 0.03
C GLY A 13 -10.51 -25.79 1.36
N THR A 14 -10.62 -24.93 2.37
CA THR A 14 -11.15 -25.34 3.67
C THR A 14 -12.66 -25.56 3.61
N VAL A 15 -13.14 -26.59 4.31
CA VAL A 15 -14.57 -26.91 4.41
C VAL A 15 -15.03 -26.82 5.86
N ARG A 16 -16.22 -26.25 6.05
CA ARG A 16 -16.82 -26.17 7.38
C ARG A 16 -17.38 -27.54 7.77
N SER A 17 -17.11 -27.97 9.00
CA SER A 17 -17.45 -29.31 9.52
C SER A 17 -18.96 -29.62 9.62
N TYR A 18 -19.83 -28.63 9.39
CA TYR A 18 -21.29 -28.74 9.45
C TYR A 18 -21.94 -28.71 8.07
N ARG A 19 -21.16 -28.77 6.98
CA ARG A 19 -21.71 -28.88 5.63
C ARG A 19 -22.45 -30.22 5.48
N LYS A 20 -23.53 -30.20 4.71
CA LYS A 20 -24.25 -31.41 4.30
C LYS A 20 -23.32 -32.29 3.47
N ASP A 21 -23.59 -33.59 3.49
CA ASP A 21 -22.91 -34.62 2.68
C ASP A 21 -21.41 -34.79 2.94
N LEU A 22 -20.89 -34.13 3.97
CA LEU A 22 -19.53 -34.33 4.42
C LEU A 22 -19.40 -35.71 5.10
N PRO A 23 -18.36 -36.51 4.79
CA PRO A 23 -18.16 -37.80 5.44
C PRO A 23 -18.08 -37.66 6.96
N SER A 24 -18.55 -38.69 7.69
CA SER A 24 -18.63 -38.69 9.15
C SER A 24 -17.29 -38.37 9.84
N ILE A 25 -16.18 -38.78 9.25
CA ILE A 25 -14.82 -38.52 9.74
C ILE A 25 -14.44 -37.03 9.75
N LEU A 26 -15.05 -36.21 8.89
CA LEU A 26 -14.80 -34.77 8.81
C LEU A 26 -15.78 -33.94 9.64
N LYS A 27 -16.83 -34.56 10.19
CA LYS A 27 -17.83 -33.88 11.03
C LYS A 27 -17.23 -33.51 12.39
N LYS A 28 -17.83 -32.50 13.02
CA LYS A 28 -17.43 -32.03 14.36
C LYS A 28 -17.78 -33.05 15.43
N VAL A 29 -18.96 -33.66 15.34
CA VAL A 29 -19.42 -34.73 16.23
C VAL A 29 -19.06 -36.05 15.56
N GLN A 30 -18.14 -36.78 16.18
CA GLN A 30 -17.64 -38.05 15.69
C GLN A 30 -17.52 -39.06 16.85
N PRO A 31 -17.74 -40.36 16.59
CA PRO A 31 -17.50 -41.41 17.58
C PRO A 31 -16.04 -41.38 18.05
N LYS A 32 -15.78 -41.85 19.28
CA LYS A 32 -14.42 -41.84 19.86
C LYS A 32 -13.39 -42.54 18.97
N SER A 33 -13.78 -43.59 18.25
CA SER A 33 -12.94 -44.35 17.32
C SER A 33 -12.45 -43.57 16.10
N LEU A 34 -13.14 -42.49 15.71
CA LEU A 34 -12.76 -41.65 14.56
C LEU A 34 -12.02 -40.37 15.00
N ARG A 35 -11.69 -40.24 16.29
CA ARG A 35 -10.94 -39.08 16.78
C ARG A 35 -9.46 -39.25 16.47
N LEU A 36 -8.93 -38.30 15.72
CA LEU A 36 -7.51 -38.20 15.40
C LEU A 36 -6.73 -37.73 16.61
N GLU A 37 -5.56 -38.34 16.82
CA GLU A 37 -4.56 -37.83 17.76
C GLU A 37 -3.78 -36.67 17.14
N LYS A 38 -2.96 -36.01 17.98
CA LYS A 38 -2.17 -34.86 17.54
C LYS A 38 -1.23 -35.25 16.40
N GLN A 39 -1.25 -34.44 15.34
CA GLN A 39 -0.49 -34.63 14.09
C GLN A 39 -0.95 -35.80 13.21
N GLN A 40 -2.06 -36.46 13.54
CA GLN A 40 -2.69 -37.44 12.64
C GLN A 40 -3.64 -36.75 11.66
N PHE A 41 -3.82 -37.39 10.51
CA PHE A 41 -4.84 -37.02 9.54
C PHE A 41 -5.61 -38.25 9.08
N ALA A 42 -6.81 -38.00 8.56
CA ALA A 42 -7.56 -38.97 7.80
C ALA A 42 -7.98 -38.35 6.47
N ALA A 43 -8.04 -39.19 5.44
CA ALA A 43 -8.48 -38.82 4.11
C ALA A 43 -9.57 -39.80 3.65
N ILE A 44 -10.56 -39.29 2.93
CA ILE A 44 -11.56 -40.08 2.20
C ILE A 44 -11.66 -39.50 0.80
N THR A 45 -11.60 -40.36 -0.20
CA THR A 45 -11.69 -39.99 -1.61
C THR A 45 -13.02 -40.46 -2.16
N ALA A 46 -13.73 -39.57 -2.86
CA ALA A 46 -14.97 -39.88 -3.58
C ALA A 46 -14.87 -39.28 -4.98
N GLY A 47 -14.71 -40.13 -6.00
CA GLY A 47 -14.45 -39.67 -7.35
C GLY A 47 -13.14 -38.86 -7.43
N PRO A 48 -13.13 -37.66 -8.05
CA PRO A 48 -11.94 -36.82 -8.16
C PRO A 48 -11.67 -35.97 -6.90
N ILE A 49 -12.59 -35.96 -5.91
CA ILE A 49 -12.45 -35.14 -4.70
C ILE A 49 -11.90 -35.98 -3.55
N THR A 50 -10.85 -35.47 -2.94
CA THR A 50 -10.32 -35.97 -1.67
C THR A 50 -10.68 -35.03 -0.54
N ALA A 51 -11.31 -35.57 0.51
CA ALA A 51 -11.59 -34.87 1.74
C ALA A 51 -10.58 -35.25 2.82
N ILE A 52 -9.83 -34.28 3.34
CA ILE A 52 -8.76 -34.50 4.30
C ILE A 52 -9.08 -33.74 5.59
N LYS A 53 -8.96 -34.42 6.72
CA LYS A 53 -8.99 -33.82 8.06
C LYS A 53 -7.66 -34.06 8.75
N TRP A 54 -7.03 -32.99 9.23
CA TRP A 54 -5.81 -33.06 10.03
C TRP A 54 -6.04 -32.46 11.40
N HIS A 55 -5.61 -33.17 12.45
CA HIS A 55 -5.66 -32.68 13.81
C HIS A 55 -4.28 -32.22 14.25
N ASN A 56 -4.17 -30.96 14.66
CA ASN A 56 -2.98 -30.47 15.36
C ASN A 56 -3.38 -29.74 16.65
N THR A 57 -3.34 -28.40 16.68
CA THR A 57 -3.92 -27.64 17.80
C THR A 57 -5.44 -27.58 17.71
N ARG A 58 -5.95 -27.60 16.47
CA ARG A 58 -7.36 -27.63 16.10
C ARG A 58 -7.50 -28.50 14.86
N ASP A 59 -8.71 -29.01 14.64
CA ASP A 59 -9.06 -29.70 13.40
C ASP A 59 -9.04 -28.72 12.22
N VAL A 60 -8.39 -29.12 11.14
CA VAL A 60 -8.46 -28.45 9.84
C VAL A 60 -8.98 -29.46 8.83
N SER A 61 -10.08 -29.11 8.18
CA SER A 61 -10.69 -29.93 7.12
C SER A 61 -10.56 -29.20 5.79
N VAL A 62 -10.03 -29.89 4.78
CA VAL A 62 -9.91 -29.40 3.41
C VAL A 62 -10.53 -30.38 2.42
N LEU A 63 -11.04 -29.85 1.33
CA LEU A 63 -11.36 -30.62 0.12
C LEU A 63 -10.35 -30.24 -0.95
N THR A 64 -9.88 -31.23 -1.71
CA THR A 64 -8.96 -31.02 -2.82
C THR A 64 -9.27 -31.92 -4.00
N THR A 65 -9.07 -31.41 -5.21
CA THR A 65 -9.00 -32.18 -6.45
C THR A 65 -7.59 -32.23 -7.03
N ALA A 66 -6.61 -31.59 -6.37
CA ALA A 66 -5.25 -31.40 -6.88
C ALA A 66 -4.24 -32.38 -6.27
N GLN A 67 -4.37 -32.70 -4.98
CA GLN A 67 -3.41 -33.53 -4.24
C GLN A 67 -3.96 -34.93 -3.97
N GLN A 68 -3.04 -35.89 -3.87
CA GLN A 68 -3.36 -37.28 -3.53
C GLN A 68 -3.66 -37.45 -2.03
N GLU A 69 -4.47 -38.44 -1.69
CA GLU A 69 -4.94 -38.72 -0.33
C GLU A 69 -3.84 -38.95 0.71
N ARG A 70 -2.72 -39.57 0.32
CA ARG A 70 -1.62 -39.96 1.22
C ARG A 70 -0.41 -39.04 1.12
N ALA A 71 -0.49 -37.98 0.30
CA ALA A 71 0.63 -37.09 0.10
C ALA A 71 0.87 -36.25 1.37
N VAL A 72 2.10 -36.32 1.87
CA VAL A 72 2.51 -35.67 3.12
C VAL A 72 3.82 -34.95 2.92
N VAL A 73 3.96 -33.81 3.61
CA VAL A 73 5.15 -32.97 3.57
C VAL A 73 5.52 -32.54 4.99
N PHE A 74 6.81 -32.25 5.20
CA PHE A 74 7.27 -31.66 6.45
C PHE A 74 7.14 -30.13 6.39
N VAL A 75 6.38 -29.57 7.34
CA VAL A 75 6.25 -28.12 7.50
C VAL A 75 6.96 -27.66 8.77
N LYS A 76 7.74 -26.59 8.68
CA LYS A 76 8.36 -25.93 9.84
C LYS A 76 7.30 -25.12 10.59
N ARG A 77 7.01 -25.48 11.82
CA ARG A 77 6.07 -24.77 12.68
C ARG A 77 6.77 -24.21 13.90
N THR A 78 6.49 -22.94 14.21
CA THR A 78 6.92 -22.32 15.46
C THR A 78 6.00 -22.78 16.60
N GLN A 79 6.60 -23.32 17.64
CA GLN A 79 5.92 -23.74 18.86
C GLN A 79 5.73 -22.54 19.81
N LYS A 80 4.97 -22.74 20.90
CA LYS A 80 4.68 -21.67 21.88
C LYS A 80 5.93 -21.16 22.60
N ASP A 81 6.96 -21.99 22.71
CA ASP A 81 8.26 -21.68 23.31
C ASP A 81 9.22 -20.97 22.34
N GLY A 82 8.79 -20.71 21.10
CA GLY A 82 9.61 -20.09 20.05
C GLY A 82 10.49 -21.07 19.27
N SER A 83 10.56 -22.35 19.68
CA SER A 83 11.28 -23.37 18.95
C SER A 83 10.61 -23.66 17.60
N ARG A 84 11.40 -24.03 16.58
CA ARG A 84 10.87 -24.45 15.27
C ARG A 84 11.00 -25.96 15.14
N GLN A 85 9.88 -26.63 14.90
CA GLN A 85 9.82 -28.07 14.74
C GLN A 85 9.27 -28.45 13.37
N ASN A 86 9.83 -29.50 12.77
CA ASN A 86 9.25 -30.12 11.58
C ASN A 86 8.08 -31.01 11.99
N ILE A 87 6.91 -30.78 11.42
CA ILE A 87 5.69 -31.55 11.67
C ILE A 87 5.23 -32.13 10.33
N LEU A 88 4.80 -33.39 10.35
CA LEU A 88 4.18 -34.03 9.20
C LEU A 88 2.77 -33.44 8.97
N CYS A 89 2.52 -32.97 7.76
CA CYS A 89 1.27 -32.33 7.37
C CYS A 89 0.82 -32.87 6.01
N PRO A 90 -0.49 -33.08 5.77
CA PRO A 90 -0.99 -33.36 4.43
C PRO A 90 -0.58 -32.26 3.46
N GLU A 91 -0.13 -32.65 2.27
CA GLU A 91 0.35 -31.74 1.22
C GLU A 91 -0.73 -30.71 0.85
N ALA A 92 -1.98 -31.14 0.68
CA ALA A 92 -3.11 -30.25 0.40
C ALA A 92 -3.27 -29.11 1.42
N ILE A 93 -3.02 -29.38 2.70
CA ILE A 93 -3.12 -28.38 3.77
C ILE A 93 -1.92 -27.43 3.73
N ALA A 94 -0.73 -27.95 3.42
CA ALA A 94 0.47 -27.14 3.24
C ALA A 94 0.31 -26.17 2.06
N ASP A 95 -0.14 -26.67 0.91
CA ASP A 95 -0.38 -25.90 -0.31
C ASP A 95 -1.48 -24.86 -0.12
N TYR A 96 -2.58 -25.24 0.54
CA TYR A 96 -3.62 -24.28 0.92
C TYR A 96 -3.05 -23.16 1.80
N THR A 97 -2.24 -23.51 2.80
CA THR A 97 -1.67 -22.52 3.72
C THR A 97 -0.71 -21.57 3.01
N LEU A 98 0.07 -22.10 2.06
CA LEU A 98 1.00 -21.32 1.24
C LEU A 98 0.26 -20.32 0.34
N THR A 99 -0.85 -20.72 -0.26
CA THR A 99 -1.55 -19.96 -1.31
C THR A 99 -2.67 -19.05 -0.77
N MET A 100 -3.31 -19.41 0.34
CA MET A 100 -4.40 -18.68 1.02
C MET A 100 -4.10 -17.19 1.24
N GLY A 101 -2.82 -16.83 1.40
CA GLY A 101 -2.39 -15.47 1.69
C GLY A 101 -2.53 -14.47 0.55
N GLY A 102 -2.71 -14.91 -0.71
CA GLY A 102 -2.65 -14.03 -1.88
C GLY A 102 -3.59 -12.83 -1.82
N VAL A 103 -4.86 -13.05 -1.51
CA VAL A 103 -5.87 -11.97 -1.37
C VAL A 103 -5.54 -11.06 -0.19
N ASN A 104 -5.12 -11.63 0.94
CA ASN A 104 -4.74 -10.86 2.12
C ASN A 104 -3.51 -9.96 1.85
N HIS A 105 -2.56 -10.42 1.03
CA HIS A 105 -1.43 -9.60 0.60
C HIS A 105 -1.88 -8.42 -0.25
N PHE A 106 -2.80 -8.63 -1.19
CA PHE A 106 -3.39 -7.55 -1.98
C PHE A 106 -4.10 -6.52 -1.07
N ASP A 107 -4.94 -6.99 -0.16
CA ASP A 107 -5.65 -6.12 0.78
C ASP A 107 -4.70 -5.36 1.70
N HIS A 108 -3.61 -6.01 2.14
CA HIS A 108 -2.56 -5.35 2.93
C HIS A 108 -1.86 -4.24 2.16
N PHE A 109 -1.49 -4.46 0.88
CA PHE A 109 -0.90 -3.42 0.05
C PHE A 109 -1.87 -2.25 -0.16
N ARG A 110 -3.14 -2.55 -0.40
CA ARG A 110 -4.20 -1.54 -0.57
C ARG A 110 -4.44 -0.72 0.71
N SER A 111 -4.52 -1.37 1.86
CA SER A 111 -4.76 -0.71 3.15
C SER A 111 -3.57 0.11 3.65
N SER A 112 -2.35 -0.21 3.20
CA SER A 112 -1.13 0.49 3.62
C SER A 112 -1.02 1.90 3.05
N TYR A 113 -1.53 2.14 1.83
CA TYR A 113 -1.46 3.45 1.16
C TYR A 113 -2.78 3.78 0.45
N PRO A 114 -3.89 3.93 1.19
CA PRO A 114 -5.22 4.10 0.61
C PRO A 114 -5.30 5.43 -0.15
N ILE A 115 -5.81 5.37 -1.38
CA ILE A 115 -6.19 6.56 -2.18
C ILE A 115 -7.68 6.90 -2.03
N ASP A 116 -8.43 6.08 -1.28
CA ASP A 116 -9.86 6.24 -1.09
C ASP A 116 -10.23 7.60 -0.49
N ARG A 117 -11.33 8.16 -0.98
CA ARG A 117 -11.87 9.45 -0.54
C ARG A 117 -13.36 9.37 -0.39
N LYS A 118 -13.88 10.06 0.64
CA LYS A 118 -15.33 10.18 0.85
C LYS A 118 -15.98 10.78 -0.40
N SER A 119 -16.92 10.03 -0.97
CA SER A 119 -17.71 10.42 -2.14
C SER A 119 -19.16 10.04 -1.90
N GLN A 120 -20.09 10.86 -2.38
CA GLN A 120 -21.52 10.55 -2.40
C GLN A 120 -21.88 9.58 -3.55
N LYS A 121 -20.99 9.44 -4.53
CA LYS A 121 -21.21 8.60 -5.71
C LYS A 121 -20.56 7.23 -5.50
N TYR A 122 -21.37 6.16 -5.42
CA TYR A 122 -20.87 4.80 -5.14
C TYR A 122 -19.85 4.32 -6.17
N TRP A 123 -20.03 4.66 -7.45
CA TRP A 123 -19.12 4.27 -8.53
C TRP A 123 -17.70 4.81 -8.34
N MET A 124 -17.53 5.87 -7.53
CA MET A 124 -16.19 6.35 -7.21
C MET A 124 -15.39 5.36 -6.38
N ARG A 125 -16.04 4.56 -5.53
CA ARG A 125 -15.36 3.49 -4.81
C ARG A 125 -14.84 2.40 -5.76
N LEU A 126 -15.63 2.05 -6.78
CA LEU A 126 -15.22 1.08 -7.81
C LEU A 126 -14.04 1.60 -8.61
N PHE A 127 -14.09 2.86 -9.05
CA PHE A 127 -12.98 3.49 -9.77
C PHE A 127 -11.69 3.53 -8.95
N ILE A 128 -11.77 3.97 -7.69
CA ILE A 128 -10.62 4.03 -6.79
C ILE A 128 -10.05 2.62 -6.56
N PHE A 129 -10.91 1.62 -6.37
CA PHE A 129 -10.48 0.22 -6.26
C PHE A 129 -9.74 -0.27 -7.50
N MET A 130 -10.23 0.06 -8.71
CA MET A 130 -9.54 -0.27 -9.96
C MET A 130 -8.17 0.42 -10.04
N CYS A 131 -8.06 1.68 -9.62
CA CYS A 131 -6.78 2.39 -9.55
C CYS A 131 -5.80 1.74 -8.57
N ASP A 132 -6.25 1.39 -7.36
CA ASP A 132 -5.40 0.68 -6.40
C ASP A 132 -4.95 -0.68 -6.94
N SER A 133 -5.86 -1.42 -7.57
CA SER A 133 -5.56 -2.70 -8.21
C SER A 133 -4.50 -2.56 -9.30
N ALA A 134 -4.64 -1.55 -10.17
CA ALA A 134 -3.69 -1.27 -11.23
C ALA A 134 -2.30 -0.90 -10.69
N ILE A 135 -2.23 -0.06 -9.64
CA ILE A 135 -0.97 0.34 -9.02
C ILE A 135 -0.27 -0.86 -8.37
N ILE A 136 -1.02 -1.72 -7.67
CA ILE A 136 -0.47 -2.92 -7.01
C ILE A 136 0.01 -3.93 -8.06
N ASN A 137 -0.77 -4.17 -9.11
CA ASN A 137 -0.36 -5.07 -10.19
C ASN A 137 0.88 -4.55 -10.93
N ALA A 138 0.96 -3.24 -11.20
CA ALA A 138 2.14 -2.63 -11.80
C ALA A 138 3.37 -2.74 -10.89
N TYR A 139 3.20 -2.61 -9.57
CA TYR A 139 4.26 -2.82 -8.59
C TYR A 139 4.78 -4.26 -8.60
N ILE A 140 3.87 -5.26 -8.60
CA ILE A 140 4.23 -6.68 -8.66
C ILE A 140 4.97 -6.97 -9.97
N ALA A 141 4.45 -6.50 -11.10
CA ALA A 141 5.07 -6.69 -12.40
C ALA A 141 6.48 -6.06 -12.46
N PHE A 142 6.63 -4.83 -11.95
CA PHE A 142 7.93 -4.14 -11.88
C PHE A 142 8.96 -4.92 -11.07
N ASN A 143 8.60 -5.36 -9.86
CA ASN A 143 9.52 -6.12 -9.01
C ASN A 143 9.81 -7.53 -9.54
N THR A 144 8.89 -8.11 -10.33
CA THR A 144 9.11 -9.40 -11.01
C THR A 144 10.09 -9.26 -12.18
N ALA A 145 10.00 -8.16 -12.94
CA ALA A 145 10.91 -7.86 -14.05
C ALA A 145 12.30 -7.36 -13.58
N HIS A 146 12.39 -6.72 -12.42
CA HIS A 146 13.61 -6.10 -11.90
C HIS A 146 14.05 -6.70 -10.56
N VAL A 147 14.54 -7.94 -10.59
CA VAL A 147 14.92 -8.73 -9.40
C VAL A 147 16.06 -8.09 -8.59
N VAL A 148 16.99 -7.37 -9.25
CA VAL A 148 18.15 -6.73 -8.59
C VAL A 148 17.82 -5.33 -8.05
N ASN A 149 16.90 -4.61 -8.70
CA ASN A 149 16.52 -3.23 -8.35
C ASN A 149 15.05 -3.18 -7.92
N THR A 150 14.70 -4.01 -6.93
CA THR A 150 13.35 -4.03 -6.37
C THR A 150 13.10 -2.76 -5.57
N HIS A 151 11.88 -2.25 -5.66
CA HIS A 151 11.47 -1.10 -4.85
C HIS A 151 10.55 -1.57 -3.74
N SER A 152 10.56 -0.86 -2.61
CA SER A 152 9.45 -0.97 -1.66
C SER A 152 8.18 -0.38 -2.28
N HIS A 153 7.02 -0.90 -1.89
CA HIS A 153 5.72 -0.42 -2.39
C HIS A 153 5.56 1.11 -2.25
N ARG A 154 6.02 1.69 -1.13
CA ARG A 154 6.06 3.15 -0.93
C ARG A 154 6.88 3.88 -1.97
N ASN A 155 8.12 3.45 -2.19
CA ASN A 155 9.04 4.10 -3.11
C ASN A 155 8.56 3.98 -4.56
N PHE A 156 7.98 2.83 -4.92
CA PHE A 156 7.32 2.65 -6.21
C PHE A 156 6.18 3.66 -6.40
N ARG A 157 5.25 3.77 -5.46
CA ARG A 157 4.12 4.72 -5.53
C ARG A 157 4.60 6.17 -5.63
N LEU A 158 5.64 6.56 -4.89
CA LEU A 158 6.21 7.91 -4.96
C LEU A 158 6.81 8.22 -6.33
N LYS A 159 7.57 7.28 -6.91
CA LYS A 159 8.13 7.43 -8.26
C LYS A 159 7.03 7.48 -9.31
N LEU A 160 6.03 6.59 -9.21
CA LEU A 160 4.86 6.58 -10.08
C LEU A 160 4.13 7.93 -10.02
N ALA A 161 3.81 8.43 -8.82
CA ALA A 161 3.11 9.69 -8.66
C ALA A 161 3.90 10.88 -9.24
N ARG A 162 5.22 10.95 -9.00
CA ARG A 162 6.08 11.99 -9.60
C ARG A 162 6.10 11.89 -11.12
N SER A 163 6.19 10.67 -11.65
CA SER A 163 6.18 10.43 -13.10
C SER A 163 4.83 10.71 -13.76
N MET A 164 3.71 10.56 -13.06
CA MET A 164 2.39 10.91 -13.58
C MET A 164 2.13 12.42 -13.54
N ILE A 165 2.78 13.13 -12.61
CA ILE A 165 2.70 14.58 -12.53
C ILE A 165 3.56 15.23 -13.62
N ASP A 166 4.70 14.65 -14.01
CA ASP A 166 5.59 15.05 -15.13
C ASP A 166 5.53 16.54 -15.52
N ASN A 167 5.97 17.42 -14.61
CA ASN A 167 5.96 18.89 -14.77
C ASN A 167 4.59 19.55 -15.08
N PHE A 168 3.50 18.76 -15.08
CA PHE A 168 2.12 19.19 -15.27
C PHE A 168 1.65 19.95 -14.04
N THR A 169 1.88 21.25 -14.08
CA THR A 169 1.37 22.15 -13.06
C THR A 169 0.24 22.96 -13.67
N LYS A 170 -1.01 22.76 -13.21
CA LYS A 170 -2.14 23.69 -13.49
C LYS A 170 -1.83 25.14 -13.08
N LYS A 171 -0.71 25.40 -12.39
CA LYS A 171 -0.22 26.73 -11.98
C LYS A 171 0.74 27.41 -12.96
N LYS A 172 1.05 26.87 -14.16
CA LYS A 172 1.85 27.64 -15.14
C LYS A 172 1.24 29.04 -15.43
N ASN A 173 -0.06 29.23 -15.22
CA ASN A 173 -0.77 30.50 -15.40
C ASN A 173 -1.49 31.05 -14.14
N LYS A 174 -1.14 30.66 -12.91
CA LYS A 174 -1.60 31.42 -11.73
C LYS A 174 -0.47 32.35 -11.31
N GLN A 175 -0.59 33.64 -11.65
CA GLN A 175 0.17 34.68 -10.97
C GLN A 175 0.05 34.43 -9.46
N ILE A 176 1.19 34.31 -8.78
CA ILE A 176 1.23 34.12 -7.33
C ILE A 176 0.68 35.41 -6.70
N VAL A 177 -0.63 35.44 -6.45
CA VAL A 177 -1.27 36.55 -5.75
C VAL A 177 -1.01 36.34 -4.27
N PHE A 178 0.03 36.98 -3.76
CA PHE A 178 0.34 37.01 -2.33
C PHE A 178 -0.78 37.74 -1.58
N LYS A 179 -1.74 37.00 -1.03
CA LYS A 179 -2.78 37.57 -0.15
C LYS A 179 -2.11 38.03 1.15
N ASN A 180 -2.25 39.32 1.47
CA ASN A 180 -1.89 39.85 2.78
C ASN A 180 -2.85 39.30 3.83
N LYS A 181 -2.43 38.32 4.65
CA LYS A 181 -3.15 38.02 5.89
C LYS A 181 -3.02 39.24 6.81
N LYS A 182 -4.15 39.73 7.34
CA LYS A 182 -4.15 40.73 8.42
C LYS A 182 -3.59 40.07 9.68
N GLY A 183 -2.53 40.67 10.26
CA GLY A 183 -2.14 40.40 11.64
C GLY A 183 -1.21 39.20 11.91
N GLY A 184 -0.34 38.81 10.98
CA GLY A 184 0.67 37.77 11.26
C GLY A 184 1.96 37.99 10.48
N ASN A 185 3.08 37.57 11.07
CA ASN A 185 4.44 37.65 10.51
C ASN A 185 4.48 37.45 8.99
N PHE A 186 5.30 38.26 8.30
CA PHE A 186 5.53 38.22 6.85
C PHE A 186 6.20 36.91 6.41
N ARG A 187 5.50 35.79 6.56
CA ARG A 187 5.95 34.49 6.08
C ARG A 187 5.58 34.35 4.62
N VAL A 188 6.50 33.76 3.87
CA VAL A 188 6.19 33.16 2.59
C VAL A 188 5.11 32.09 2.85
N PRO A 189 4.08 31.92 2.00
CA PRO A 189 3.17 30.78 2.10
C PRO A 189 3.95 29.47 2.28
N ASP A 190 3.52 28.60 3.21
CA ASP A 190 4.22 27.34 3.54
C ASP A 190 4.48 26.47 2.29
N GLU A 191 3.64 26.60 1.25
CA GLU A 191 3.82 25.96 -0.07
C GLU A 191 5.14 26.29 -0.78
N ILE A 192 5.73 27.46 -0.53
CA ILE A 192 7.01 27.90 -1.13
C ILE A 192 8.17 27.65 -0.18
N GLY A 193 7.95 27.67 1.15
CA GLY A 193 8.99 27.37 2.15
C GLY A 193 9.27 25.87 2.30
N LEU A 194 8.28 25.01 2.07
CA LEU A 194 8.42 23.54 2.10
C LEU A 194 9.00 22.95 0.80
N LEU A 195 9.07 23.76 -0.25
CA LEU A 195 9.83 23.39 -1.43
C LEU A 195 11.27 23.84 -1.17
N ASN A 196 12.22 22.89 -1.15
CA ASN A 196 13.64 23.20 -1.39
C ASN A 196 13.79 23.72 -2.84
N VAL A 197 13.23 24.88 -3.15
CA VAL A 197 13.26 25.52 -4.48
C VAL A 197 14.62 26.20 -4.69
N GLY A 198 15.67 25.40 -4.78
CA GLY A 198 16.96 25.79 -5.34
C GLY A 198 17.61 27.05 -4.73
N VAL A 199 18.48 27.68 -5.52
CA VAL A 199 19.25 28.87 -5.11
C VAL A 199 18.39 30.13 -5.30
N HIS A 200 18.06 30.81 -4.21
CA HIS A 200 17.34 32.09 -4.25
C HIS A 200 18.27 33.24 -4.68
N MET A 201 18.24 33.61 -5.95
CA MET A 201 19.08 34.69 -6.49
C MET A 201 18.30 35.99 -6.69
N PRO A 202 18.94 37.16 -6.47
CA PRO A 202 18.35 38.44 -6.82
C PRO A 202 18.32 38.65 -8.34
N GLU A 203 17.20 39.12 -8.85
CA GLU A 203 16.96 39.49 -10.25
C GLU A 203 16.41 40.92 -10.29
N GLU A 204 16.90 41.71 -11.24
CA GLU A 204 16.39 43.07 -11.44
C GLU A 204 15.05 43.07 -12.20
N ILE A 205 14.14 43.94 -11.80
CA ILE A 205 12.86 44.19 -12.47
C ILE A 205 12.79 45.64 -12.94
N GLU A 206 12.14 45.83 -14.08
CA GLU A 206 11.98 47.15 -14.72
C GLU A 206 11.25 48.16 -13.82
N THR A 207 10.24 47.68 -13.06
CA THR A 207 9.38 48.53 -12.24
C THR A 207 9.62 48.35 -10.75
N TYR A 208 9.62 49.46 -10.01
CA TYR A 208 9.75 49.45 -8.55
C TYR A 208 8.54 48.79 -7.88
N LYS A 209 8.80 47.72 -7.12
CA LYS A 209 7.78 47.05 -6.28
C LYS A 209 8.06 47.27 -4.81
N ARG A 210 7.01 47.29 -3.97
CA ARG A 210 7.17 47.44 -2.51
C ARG A 210 7.91 46.22 -1.94
N CYS A 211 8.91 46.48 -1.10
CA CYS A 211 9.64 45.45 -0.39
C CYS A 211 8.69 44.70 0.55
N ARG A 212 8.62 43.37 0.40
CA ARG A 212 7.72 42.55 1.20
C ARG A 212 8.07 42.52 2.68
N PHE A 213 9.35 42.66 3.01
CA PHE A 213 9.86 42.51 4.37
C PHE A 213 9.71 43.79 5.20
N CYS A 214 10.06 44.95 4.64
CA CYS A 214 10.15 46.20 5.39
C CYS A 214 9.17 47.30 4.96
N SER A 215 8.45 47.15 3.84
CA SER A 215 7.48 48.16 3.42
C SER A 215 6.21 48.05 4.27
N THR A 216 5.80 49.17 4.86
CA THR A 216 4.52 49.29 5.58
C THR A 216 3.58 50.24 4.83
N LYS A 217 2.34 50.42 5.33
CA LYS A 217 1.41 51.42 4.78
C LYS A 217 1.90 52.86 5.02
N LYS A 218 2.55 53.10 6.17
CA LYS A 218 3.06 54.42 6.58
C LYS A 218 4.40 54.75 5.92
N GLU A 219 5.31 53.79 5.87
CA GLU A 219 6.63 53.95 5.28
C GLU A 219 6.80 52.97 4.10
N GLN A 220 6.68 53.50 2.88
CA GLN A 220 6.77 52.69 1.67
C GLN A 220 8.23 52.54 1.23
N LYS A 221 8.78 51.34 1.37
CA LYS A 221 10.10 50.98 0.86
C LYS A 221 9.95 50.20 -0.44
N ARG A 222 10.55 50.67 -1.53
CA ARG A 222 10.47 50.03 -2.86
C ARG A 222 11.83 49.52 -3.32
N SER A 223 11.83 48.47 -4.13
CA SER A 223 13.01 47.81 -4.68
C SER A 223 12.76 47.43 -6.15
N LYS A 224 13.82 47.51 -6.95
CA LYS A 224 13.90 46.91 -8.30
C LYS A 224 14.44 45.47 -8.25
N ILE A 225 14.63 44.89 -7.07
CA ILE A 225 15.15 43.54 -6.94
C ILE A 225 14.03 42.62 -6.48
N ARG A 226 13.86 41.51 -7.19
CA ARG A 226 13.02 40.38 -6.76
C ARG A 226 13.86 39.12 -6.62
N CYS A 227 13.37 38.16 -5.85
CA CYS A 227 13.90 36.80 -5.90
C CYS A 227 13.42 36.11 -7.19
N SER A 228 14.34 35.54 -7.97
CA SER A 228 14.04 34.79 -9.21
C SER A 228 13.12 33.59 -8.97
N MET A 229 13.25 32.94 -7.81
CA MET A 229 12.47 31.74 -7.45
C MET A 229 11.13 32.08 -6.79
N CYS A 230 11.11 33.01 -5.82
CA CYS A 230 9.88 33.34 -5.09
C CYS A 230 9.03 34.42 -5.78
N GLY A 231 9.59 35.20 -6.70
CA GLY A 231 8.94 36.35 -7.32
C GLY A 231 8.66 37.53 -6.37
N VAL A 232 9.21 37.47 -5.15
CA VAL A 232 8.99 38.48 -4.10
C VAL A 232 10.01 39.62 -4.24
N ALA A 233 9.52 40.87 -4.26
CA ALA A 233 10.39 42.05 -4.27
C ALA A 233 10.94 42.34 -2.87
N LEU A 234 12.26 42.47 -2.76
CA LEU A 234 13.00 42.65 -1.49
C LEU A 234 14.09 43.70 -1.69
N CYS A 235 14.39 44.48 -0.65
CA CYS A 235 15.54 45.39 -0.68
C CYS A 235 16.85 44.59 -0.71
N ALA A 236 17.83 45.08 -1.49
CA ALA A 236 19.14 44.43 -1.69
C ALA A 236 19.93 44.18 -0.39
N LYS A 237 19.75 45.05 0.62
CA LYS A 237 20.57 45.10 1.84
C LYS A 237 20.33 43.90 2.75
N SER A 238 19.57 44.07 3.84
CA SER A 238 19.31 43.03 4.83
C SER A 238 18.06 42.21 4.52
N CYS A 239 17.08 42.82 3.83
CA CYS A 239 15.77 42.21 3.61
C CYS A 239 15.82 40.92 2.80
N PHE A 240 16.69 40.83 1.78
CA PHE A 240 16.83 39.63 0.97
C PHE A 240 17.34 38.46 1.80
N LYS A 241 18.47 38.64 2.49
CA LYS A 241 19.06 37.61 3.38
C LYS A 241 18.08 37.20 4.48
N MET A 242 17.56 38.16 5.25
CA MET A 242 16.67 37.87 6.38
C MET A 242 15.39 37.11 5.98
N PHE A 243 14.82 37.44 4.83
CA PHE A 243 13.60 36.79 4.34
C PHE A 243 13.82 35.31 3.98
N HIS A 244 15.02 34.97 3.51
CA HIS A 244 15.38 33.61 3.10
C HIS A 244 16.09 32.79 4.20
N THR A 245 16.82 33.42 5.12
CA THR A 245 17.49 32.71 6.23
C THR A 245 16.60 32.46 7.44
N ALA A 246 15.49 33.18 7.60
CA ALA A 246 14.53 32.94 8.68
C ALA A 246 13.72 31.63 8.50
N GLN A 247 13.95 30.87 7.43
CA GLN A 247 13.24 29.63 7.10
C GLN A 247 14.10 28.37 7.24
N SER A 248 15.42 28.50 7.38
CA SER A 248 16.35 27.36 7.42
C SER A 248 16.66 26.82 8.84
N GLN A 249 15.87 27.20 9.85
CA GLN A 249 16.05 26.77 11.25
C GLN A 249 14.88 25.96 11.83
N ASN A 250 13.97 25.44 10.99
CA ASN A 250 12.92 24.51 11.40
C ASN A 250 13.00 23.21 10.60
#